data_AF-A0A9E3QGB7-F1
#
_entry.id   AF-A0A9E3QGB7-F1
#
_cell.length_a   1.000
_cell.length_b   1.000
_cell.length_c   1.000
_cell.angle_alpha   90.00
_cell.angle_beta   90.00
_cell.angle_gamma   90.00
#
_symmetry.space_group_name_H-M   'P 1'
#
loop_
_entity.id
_entity.type
_entity.pdbx_description
1 polymer ?
#
loop_
_entity_poly.entity_id
_entity_poly.type
_entity_poly.pdbx_seq_one_letter_code
_entity_poly.pdbx_strand_id
1 'polypeptide(L)'
;MNTAGWRRMMVAMAGALALVQAGCGSGVEDPDMMLPATQAQAAARVEQVFATAEPAAQETAAAAAQAARSGDYEKAVVALEVLRQREEVSLDQGLAVHGYMVTLEAQLIQAMESGDERARRAYELLRKMKRN
;
A
#
# COMPACT_ATOMS: atom_id res chain seq x y z
N MET A 1 53.14 -16.34 32.33
CA MET A 1 52.74 -15.28 33.29
C MET A 1 51.54 -14.58 32.65
N ASN A 2 50.25 -14.87 32.95
CA ASN A 2 49.51 -14.67 34.22
C ASN A 2 49.90 -13.31 34.86
N THR A 3 49.04 -12.30 35.07
CA THR A 3 47.64 -12.23 35.55
C THR A 3 47.03 -10.86 35.14
N ALA A 4 45.85 -10.76 34.53
CA ALA A 4 44.50 -10.75 35.13
C ALA A 4 44.25 -9.64 36.17
N GLY A 5 43.43 -8.67 35.75
CA GLY A 5 42.36 -8.04 36.52
C GLY A 5 42.74 -7.18 37.73
N TRP A 6 42.13 -6.01 37.84
CA TRP A 6 41.12 -5.81 38.89
C TRP A 6 40.55 -4.40 38.85
N ARG A 7 39.30 -4.38 39.31
CA ARG A 7 38.65 -3.23 39.93
C ARG A 7 38.35 -2.12 38.94
N ARG A 8 37.22 -2.29 38.25
CA ARG A 8 35.97 -1.70 38.77
C ARG A 8 36.18 -0.19 38.89
N MET A 9 36.41 0.40 37.72
CA MET A 9 36.39 1.83 37.52
C MET A 9 34.96 2.28 37.80
N MET A 10 34.80 2.85 38.99
CA MET A 10 33.87 3.92 39.32
C MET A 10 32.47 3.78 38.73
N VAL A 11 31.66 2.98 39.43
CA VAL A 11 30.24 3.30 39.62
C VAL A 11 30.13 4.73 40.16
N ALA A 12 29.60 5.65 39.36
CA ALA A 12 28.86 6.81 39.85
C ALA A 12 28.03 7.43 38.71
N MET A 13 26.75 7.04 38.69
CA MET A 13 25.64 8.00 38.62
C MET A 13 25.41 8.74 37.28
N ALA A 14 24.59 8.14 36.41
CA ALA A 14 23.51 8.83 35.68
C ALA A 14 22.74 7.85 34.77
N GLY A 15 21.41 7.86 34.88
CA GLY A 15 20.53 7.49 33.76
C GLY A 15 20.02 6.05 33.74
N ALA A 16 19.02 5.77 34.58
CA ALA A 16 18.04 4.73 34.29
C ALA A 16 17.28 5.10 32.99
N LEU A 17 17.43 4.31 31.92
CA LEU A 17 16.43 3.99 30.88
C LEU A 17 17.15 3.42 29.65
N ALA A 18 17.28 2.11 29.56
CA ALA A 18 17.52 1.42 28.29
C ALA A 18 17.16 -0.07 28.41
N LEU A 19 15.91 -0.34 28.80
CA LEU A 19 15.28 -1.64 28.57
C LEU A 19 14.17 -1.43 27.53
N VAL A 20 14.09 -2.39 26.60
CA VAL A 20 13.03 -2.58 25.60
C VAL A 20 13.12 -1.68 24.38
N GLN A 21 13.78 -2.16 23.33
CA GLN A 21 13.19 -2.30 21.98
C GLN A 21 13.92 -3.42 21.22
N ALA A 22 13.74 -4.66 21.68
CA ALA A 22 13.80 -5.83 20.81
C ALA A 22 12.35 -6.18 20.43
N GLY A 23 11.81 -5.41 19.47
CA GLY A 23 10.65 -5.74 18.67
C GLY A 23 11.04 -5.40 17.22
N CYS A 24 10.64 -6.13 16.18
CA CYS A 24 9.47 -6.96 16.01
C CYS A 24 9.78 -8.06 14.98
N GLY A 25 8.90 -9.06 14.92
CA GLY A 25 9.07 -10.37 14.30
C GLY A 25 9.66 -10.39 12.89
N SER A 26 10.64 -11.26 12.70
CA SER A 26 10.95 -11.89 11.43
C SER A 26 9.84 -12.88 11.07
N GLY A 27 8.73 -12.36 10.54
CA GLY A 27 7.82 -13.14 9.71
C GLY A 27 8.36 -13.11 8.29
N VAL A 28 8.64 -14.28 7.70
CA VAL A 28 8.75 -14.39 6.24
C VAL A 28 7.33 -14.22 5.72
N GLU A 29 6.88 -12.98 5.64
CA GLU A 29 5.65 -12.62 4.94
C GLU A 29 5.95 -12.70 3.45
N ASP A 30 5.14 -13.47 2.75
CA ASP A 30 5.17 -13.51 1.29
C ASP A 30 4.91 -12.08 0.80
N PRO A 31 5.91 -11.39 0.22
CA PRO A 31 5.78 -9.97 -0.15
C PRO A 31 4.64 -9.74 -1.15
N ASP A 32 4.16 -10.80 -1.78
CA ASP A 32 3.04 -10.80 -2.72
C ASP A 32 1.65 -10.71 -2.06
N MET A 33 1.53 -11.01 -0.75
CA MET A 33 0.26 -10.95 -0.01
C MET A 33 0.12 -9.70 0.88
N MET A 34 1.13 -8.84 0.96
CA MET A 34 1.03 -7.58 1.70
C MET A 34 0.27 -6.52 0.90
N LEU A 35 -0.59 -5.75 1.59
CA LEU A 35 -1.22 -4.58 1.00
C LEU A 35 -0.16 -3.53 0.63
N PRO A 36 -0.29 -2.84 -0.51
CA PRO A 36 0.69 -1.87 -0.95
C PRO A 36 0.72 -0.66 -0.02
N ALA A 37 1.91 -0.29 0.46
CA ALA A 37 2.09 0.83 1.39
C ALA A 37 1.94 2.20 0.71
N THR A 38 2.06 2.27 -0.62
CA THR A 38 1.95 3.52 -1.39
C THR A 38 1.18 3.33 -2.70
N GLN A 39 0.67 4.43 -3.25
CA GLN A 39 0.05 4.48 -4.57
C GLN A 39 0.94 3.93 -5.68
N ALA A 40 2.22 4.31 -5.66
CA ALA A 40 3.17 3.86 -6.66
C ALA A 40 3.37 2.34 -6.61
N GLN A 41 3.46 1.77 -5.41
CA GLN A 41 3.56 0.32 -5.23
C GLN A 41 2.27 -0.39 -5.65
N ALA A 42 1.11 0.17 -5.33
CA ALA A 42 -0.18 -0.38 -5.73
C ALA A 42 -0.35 -0.39 -7.25
N ALA A 43 -0.01 0.72 -7.91
CA ALA A 43 -0.01 0.83 -9.37
C ALA A 43 0.94 -0.17 -10.03
N ALA A 44 2.17 -0.27 -9.54
CA ALA A 44 3.15 -1.21 -10.05
C ALA A 44 2.70 -2.67 -9.87
N ARG A 45 2.11 -3.01 -8.71
CA ARG A 45 1.61 -4.37 -8.47
C ARG A 45 0.46 -4.72 -9.41
N VAL A 46 -0.50 -3.81 -9.62
CA VAL A 46 -1.60 -4.04 -10.57
C VAL A 46 -1.08 -4.16 -12.00
N GLU A 47 -0.16 -3.29 -12.45
CA GLU A 47 0.47 -3.44 -13.77
C GLU A 47 1.19 -4.79 -13.91
N GLN A 48 1.89 -5.24 -12.87
CA GLN A 48 2.64 -6.50 -12.86
C GLN A 48 1.72 -7.74 -12.97
N VAL A 49 0.70 -7.85 -12.10
CA VAL A 49 -0.15 -9.07 -12.06
C VAL A 49 -1.10 -9.17 -13.26
N PHE A 50 -1.37 -8.04 -13.93
CA PHE A 50 -2.14 -8.02 -15.17
C PHE A 50 -1.27 -8.16 -16.43
N ALA A 51 0.06 -8.13 -16.34
CA ALA A 51 0.96 -8.14 -17.50
C ALA A 51 0.77 -9.34 -18.45
N THR A 52 0.23 -10.46 -17.95
CA THR A 52 -0.07 -11.67 -18.73
C THR A 52 -1.56 -11.93 -18.89
N ALA A 53 -2.43 -11.00 -18.48
CA ALA A 53 -3.87 -11.10 -18.66
C ALA A 53 -4.28 -10.81 -20.12
N GLU A 54 -5.56 -10.97 -20.44
CA GLU A 54 -6.07 -10.57 -21.76
C GLU A 54 -5.83 -9.06 -22.04
N PRO A 55 -5.65 -8.63 -23.31
CA PRO A 55 -5.23 -7.27 -23.66
C PRO A 55 -6.09 -6.16 -23.04
N ALA A 56 -7.41 -6.33 -23.03
CA ALA A 56 -8.31 -5.35 -22.43
C ALA A 56 -8.11 -5.20 -20.90
N ALA A 57 -7.67 -6.26 -20.20
CA ALA A 57 -7.36 -6.20 -18.78
C ALA A 57 -6.05 -5.44 -18.54
N GLN A 58 -5.03 -5.73 -19.36
CA GLN A 58 -3.74 -5.03 -19.36
C GLN A 58 -3.93 -3.52 -19.56
N GLU A 59 -4.70 -3.13 -20.58
CA GLU A 59 -4.99 -1.73 -20.88
C GLU A 59 -5.73 -1.04 -19.74
N THR A 60 -6.69 -1.73 -19.11
CA THR A 60 -7.44 -1.17 -17.98
C THR A 60 -6.54 -1.00 -16.75
N ALA A 61 -5.64 -1.95 -16.47
CA ALA A 61 -4.64 -1.85 -15.41
C ALA A 61 -3.68 -0.66 -15.63
N ALA A 62 -3.17 -0.50 -16.85
CA ALA A 62 -2.34 0.63 -17.22
C ALA A 62 -3.10 1.97 -17.12
N ALA A 63 -4.38 2.00 -17.50
CA ALA A 63 -5.22 3.18 -17.39
C ALA A 63 -5.47 3.58 -15.92
N ALA A 64 -5.72 2.62 -15.04
CA ALA A 64 -5.86 2.86 -13.60
C ALA A 64 -4.57 3.45 -13.00
N ALA A 65 -3.42 2.85 -13.31
CA ALA A 65 -2.12 3.31 -12.88
C ALA A 65 -1.80 4.73 -13.37
N GLN A 66 -2.06 5.01 -14.64
CA GLN A 66 -1.81 6.33 -15.22
C GLN A 66 -2.76 7.41 -14.68
N ALA A 67 -4.03 7.07 -14.48
CA ALA A 67 -5.03 7.99 -13.94
C ALA A 67 -4.65 8.45 -12.52
N ALA A 68 -4.27 7.52 -11.64
CA ALA A 68 -3.82 7.88 -10.30
C ALA A 68 -2.56 8.76 -10.31
N ARG A 69 -1.56 8.42 -11.14
CA ARG A 69 -0.32 9.21 -11.31
C ARG A 69 -0.57 10.65 -11.78
N SER A 70 -1.61 10.84 -12.60
CA SER A 70 -1.96 12.16 -13.16
C SER A 70 -2.96 12.94 -12.30
N GLY A 71 -3.43 12.38 -11.19
CA GLY A 71 -4.45 12.98 -10.33
C GLY A 71 -5.87 12.94 -10.93
N ASP A 72 -6.09 12.09 -11.94
CA ASP A 72 -7.42 11.79 -12.49
C ASP A 72 -8.08 10.67 -11.67
N TYR A 73 -8.46 11.03 -10.44
CA TYR A 73 -8.92 10.06 -9.46
C TYR A 73 -10.23 9.36 -9.83
N GLU A 74 -11.16 10.07 -10.49
CA GLU A 74 -12.43 9.47 -10.92
C GLU A 74 -12.18 8.37 -11.95
N LYS A 75 -11.30 8.61 -12.92
CA LYS A 75 -10.89 7.61 -13.90
C LYS A 75 -10.16 6.43 -13.26
N ALA A 76 -9.33 6.67 -12.26
CA ALA A 76 -8.65 5.61 -11.51
C ALA A 76 -9.66 4.69 -10.81
N VAL A 77 -10.65 5.27 -10.11
CA VAL A 77 -11.73 4.51 -9.44
C VAL A 77 -12.51 3.66 -10.44
N VAL A 78 -12.94 4.25 -11.56
CA VAL A 78 -13.70 3.53 -12.60
C VAL A 78 -12.88 2.38 -13.19
N ALA A 79 -11.62 2.61 -13.54
CA ALA A 79 -10.78 1.58 -14.13
C ALA A 79 -10.54 0.41 -13.16
N LEU A 80 -10.31 0.69 -11.87
CA LEU A 80 -10.19 -0.35 -10.85
C LEU A 80 -11.49 -1.12 -10.66
N GLU A 81 -12.64 -0.45 -10.73
CA GLU A 81 -13.95 -1.10 -10.66
C GLU A 81 -14.19 -2.05 -11.84
N VAL A 82 -13.81 -1.63 -13.05
CA VAL A 82 -13.87 -2.49 -14.24
C VAL A 82 -13.02 -3.74 -14.06
N LEU A 83 -11.80 -3.62 -13.49
CA LEU A 83 -10.97 -4.78 -13.19
C LEU A 83 -11.59 -5.68 -12.13
N ARG A 84 -12.19 -5.10 -11.07
CA ARG A 84 -12.84 -5.84 -9.98
C ARG A 84 -14.03 -6.67 -10.47
N GLN A 85 -14.77 -6.17 -11.46
CA GLN A 85 -15.98 -6.81 -11.97
C GLN A 85 -15.72 -7.87 -13.05
N ARG A 86 -14.48 -8.03 -13.52
CA ARG A 86 -14.15 -9.06 -14.51
C ARG A 86 -14.37 -10.46 -13.91
N GLU A 87 -15.00 -11.35 -14.69
CA GLU A 87 -15.25 -12.74 -14.29
C GLU A 87 -13.94 -13.57 -14.23
N GLU A 88 -12.98 -13.23 -15.09
CA GLU A 88 -11.69 -13.91 -15.23
C GLU A 88 -10.58 -13.16 -14.46
N VAL A 89 -10.69 -13.13 -13.13
CA VAL A 89 -9.69 -12.51 -12.25
C VAL A 89 -9.10 -13.58 -11.35
N SER A 90 -7.77 -13.75 -11.39
CA SER A 90 -7.08 -14.63 -10.45
C SER A 90 -7.11 -14.05 -9.04
N LEU A 91 -6.85 -14.87 -8.02
CA LEU A 91 -6.78 -14.40 -6.63
C LEU A 91 -5.77 -13.24 -6.48
N ASP A 92 -4.58 -13.38 -7.07
CA ASP A 92 -3.52 -12.36 -6.98
C ASP A 92 -3.92 -11.05 -7.66
N GLN A 93 -4.62 -11.13 -8.79
CA GLN A 93 -5.18 -9.97 -9.47
C GLN A 93 -6.27 -9.30 -8.64
N GLY A 94 -7.15 -10.08 -8.02
CA GLY A 94 -8.19 -9.58 -7.12
C GLY A 94 -7.59 -8.88 -5.89
N LEU A 95 -6.56 -9.47 -5.27
CA LEU A 95 -5.85 -8.88 -4.14
C LEU A 95 -5.12 -7.59 -4.54
N ALA A 96 -4.48 -7.56 -5.70
CA ALA A 96 -3.82 -6.35 -6.19
C ALA A 96 -4.81 -5.21 -6.45
N VAL A 97 -5.96 -5.49 -7.08
CA VAL A 97 -7.02 -4.49 -7.30
C VAL A 97 -7.59 -4.00 -5.97
N HIS A 98 -7.86 -4.92 -5.04
CA HIS A 98 -8.36 -4.57 -3.71
C HIS A 98 -7.37 -3.67 -2.96
N GLY A 99 -6.10 -4.06 -2.91
CA GLY A 99 -5.04 -3.27 -2.27
C GLY A 99 -4.91 -1.89 -2.91
N TYR A 100 -5.02 -1.79 -4.23
CA TYR A 100 -4.98 -0.50 -4.90
C TYR A 100 -6.20 0.37 -4.54
N MET A 101 -7.40 -0.19 -4.49
CA MET A 101 -8.58 0.56 -4.05
C MET A 101 -8.45 1.09 -2.61
N VAL A 102 -7.89 0.29 -1.69
CA VAL A 102 -7.66 0.70 -0.29
C VAL A 102 -6.67 1.87 -0.22
N THR A 103 -5.54 1.75 -0.91
CA THR A 103 -4.52 2.81 -0.91
C THR A 103 -5.01 4.06 -1.63
N LEU A 104 -5.89 3.93 -2.63
CA LEU A 104 -6.51 5.07 -3.32
C LEU A 104 -7.48 5.78 -2.40
N GLU A 105 -8.31 5.06 -1.66
CA GLU A 105 -9.20 5.65 -0.66
C GLU A 105 -8.43 6.47 0.38
N ALA A 106 -7.32 5.94 0.91
CA ALA A 106 -6.49 6.66 1.86
C ALA A 106 -5.91 7.97 1.27
N GLN A 107 -5.43 7.92 0.02
CA GLN A 107 -4.94 9.11 -0.66
C GLN A 107 -6.06 10.14 -0.90
N LEU A 108 -7.26 9.70 -1.27
CA LEU A 108 -8.39 10.58 -1.48
C LEU A 108 -8.80 11.29 -0.20
N ILE A 109 -8.77 10.60 0.94
CA ILE A 109 -9.02 11.19 2.25
C ILE A 109 -8.02 12.31 2.54
N GLN A 110 -6.72 12.04 2.36
CA GLN A 110 -5.67 13.06 2.55
C GLN A 110 -5.82 14.25 1.59
N ALA A 111 -6.15 13.99 0.33
CA ALA A 111 -6.35 15.05 -0.66
C ALA A 111 -7.60 15.90 -0.34
N MET A 112 -8.67 15.30 0.18
CA MET A 112 -9.85 16.03 0.65
C MET A 112 -9.53 16.91 1.87
N GLU A 113 -8.69 16.45 2.80
CA GLU A 113 -8.23 17.26 3.94
C GLU A 113 -7.44 18.50 3.48
N SER A 114 -6.75 18.40 2.35
CA SER A 114 -6.08 19.55 1.70
C SER A 114 -7.01 20.43 0.86
N GLY A 115 -8.29 20.09 0.74
CA GLY A 115 -9.28 20.85 -0.02
C GLY A 115 -9.42 20.47 -1.50
N ASP A 116 -8.92 19.31 -1.95
CA ASP A 116 -9.07 18.87 -3.34
C ASP A 116 -10.51 18.37 -3.61
N GLU A 117 -11.31 19.21 -4.28
CA GLU A 117 -12.68 18.89 -4.69
C GLU A 117 -12.77 17.72 -5.69
N ARG A 118 -11.72 17.44 -6.47
CA ARG A 118 -11.68 16.27 -7.37
C ARG A 118 -11.56 14.99 -6.55
N ALA A 119 -10.76 15.02 -5.47
CA ALA A 119 -10.65 13.89 -4.56
C ALA A 119 -11.98 13.59 -3.85
N ARG A 120 -12.74 14.64 -3.47
CA ARG A 120 -14.07 14.47 -2.89
C ARG A 120 -15.04 13.73 -3.80
N ARG A 121 -15.12 14.15 -5.07
CA ARG A 121 -16.00 13.49 -6.05
C ARG A 121 -15.61 12.04 -6.30
N ALA A 122 -14.31 11.77 -6.46
CA ALA A 122 -13.80 10.41 -6.64
C ALA A 122 -14.07 9.52 -5.41
N TYR A 123 -13.92 10.06 -4.19
CA TYR A 123 -14.23 9.33 -2.96
C TYR A 123 -15.72 8.98 -2.86
N GLU A 124 -16.61 9.91 -3.20
CA GLU A 124 -18.04 9.64 -3.25
C GLU A 124 -18.42 8.57 -4.28
N LEU A 125 -17.77 8.60 -5.45
CA LEU A 125 -17.94 7.58 -6.49
C LEU A 125 -17.51 6.20 -5.98
N LEU A 126 -16.31 6.10 -5.40
CA LEU A 126 -15.77 4.88 -4.82
C LEU A 126 -16.73 4.33 -3.74
N ARG A 127 -17.23 5.19 -2.85
CA ARG A 127 -18.18 4.80 -1.80
C ARG A 127 -19.51 4.29 -2.37
N LYS A 128 -19.98 4.83 -3.50
CA LYS A 128 -21.19 4.33 -4.18
C LYS A 128 -20.96 2.92 -4.73
N MET A 129 -19.82 2.68 -5.38
CA MET A 129 -19.48 1.37 -5.97
C MET A 129 -19.25 0.27 -4.93
N LYS A 130 -18.77 0.60 -3.72
CA LYS A 130 -18.58 -0.38 -2.64
C LYS A 130 -19.87 -0.83 -1.96
N ARG A 131 -20.97 -0.08 -2.11
CA ARG A 131 -22.26 -0.40 -1.47
C ARG A 131 -23.15 -1.30 -2.31
N ASN A 132 -22.85 -1.42 -3.60
CA ASN A 132 -23.52 -2.30 -4.54
C ASN A 132 -22.76 -3.62 -4.63
#